data_AF-A0A1F3QTG9-F1
#
_entry.id   AF-A0A1F3QTG9-F1
#
_cell.length_a   1.000
_cell.length_b   1.000
_cell.length_c   1.000
_cell.angle_alpha   90.00
_cell.angle_beta   90.00
_cell.angle_gamma   90.00
#
_symmetry.space_group_name_H-M   'P 1'
#
loop_
_entity.id
_entity.type
_entity.pdbx_description
1 polymer ?
#
loop_
_entity_poly.entity_id
_entity_poly.type
_entity_poly.pdbx_seq_one_letter_code
_entity_poly.pdbx_strand_id
1 'polypeptide(L)'
;MRYKQGKSLDYVKKDVFEVRNPADAFLPKQHVSSAFVFVKEDKFFAYPNNFNYYVSYYRNTFQHGGLSLEEMIIPFITLSAK
;
A
#
# COMPACT_ATOMS: atom_id res chain seq x y z
N MET A 1 -8.16 -1.79 0.60
CA MET A 1 -6.86 -1.65 1.32
C MET A 1 -5.69 -1.88 0.37
N ARG A 2 -4.68 -1.01 0.41
CA ARG A 2 -3.56 -0.98 -0.56
C ARG A 2 -2.17 -1.32 0.01
N TYR A 3 -2.06 -1.57 1.30
CA TYR A 3 -0.88 -2.17 1.91
C TYR A 3 -1.26 -3.25 2.91
N LYS A 4 -0.30 -4.12 3.23
CA LYS A 4 -0.39 -5.10 4.32
C LYS A 4 0.93 -5.16 5.08
N GLN A 5 0.85 -5.50 6.36
CA GLN A 5 1.99 -5.80 7.22
C GLN A 5 1.79 -7.19 7.82
N GLY A 6 2.84 -8.00 7.89
CA GLY A 6 2.76 -9.33 8.48
C GLY A 6 3.99 -10.19 8.20
N LYS A 7 4.01 -11.41 8.78
CA LYS A 7 5.12 -12.36 8.63
C LYS A 7 4.97 -13.25 7.39
N SER A 8 3.74 -13.67 7.11
CA SER A 8 3.40 -14.54 5.97
C SER A 8 2.27 -13.88 5.21
N LEU A 9 2.60 -13.24 4.09
CA LEU A 9 1.66 -12.53 3.26
C LEU A 9 1.59 -13.21 1.90
N ASP A 10 0.39 -13.58 1.47
CA ASP A 10 0.14 -14.05 0.11
C ASP A 10 -0.23 -12.87 -0.79
N TYR A 11 0.50 -12.76 -1.91
CA TYR A 11 0.33 -11.69 -2.88
C TYR A 11 1.02 -12.05 -4.21
N VAL A 12 0.63 -11.36 -5.29
CA VAL A 12 1.28 -11.51 -6.60
C VAL A 12 2.48 -10.57 -6.67
N LYS A 13 3.70 -11.12 -6.68
CA LYS A 13 4.97 -10.34 -6.58
C LYS A 13 5.08 -9.17 -7.57
N LYS A 14 4.58 -9.33 -8.81
CA LYS A 14 4.67 -8.27 -9.84
C LYS A 14 3.82 -7.03 -9.48
N ASP A 15 2.73 -7.23 -8.74
CA ASP A 15 1.71 -6.21 -8.44
C ASP A 15 2.01 -5.44 -7.15
N VAL A 16 3.08 -5.79 -6.45
CA VAL A 16 3.46 -5.17 -5.18
C VAL A 16 4.91 -4.74 -5.16
N PHE A 17 5.22 -3.86 -4.21
CA PHE A 17 6.56 -3.58 -3.74
C PHE A 17 6.69 -4.20 -2.34
N GLU A 18 7.65 -5.11 -2.17
CA GLU A 18 7.92 -5.80 -0.90
C GLU A 18 9.07 -5.13 -0.16
N VAL A 19 8.82 -4.78 1.11
CA VAL A 19 9.84 -4.34 2.07
C VAL A 19 9.99 -5.43 3.13
N ARG A 20 10.97 -6.32 2.93
CA ARG A 20 11.23 -7.44 3.85
C ARG A 20 11.73 -6.98 5.22
N ASN A 21 12.54 -5.92 5.21
CA ASN A 21 13.08 -5.32 6.41
C ASN A 21 12.54 -3.89 6.52
N PRO A 22 11.54 -3.63 7.39
CA PRO A 22 10.86 -2.33 7.47
C PRO A 22 11.78 -1.13 7.65
N ALA A 23 12.93 -1.33 8.32
CA ALA A 23 13.89 -0.25 8.57
C ALA A 23 14.50 0.32 7.28
N ASP A 24 14.62 -0.48 6.21
CA ASP A 24 15.20 -0.04 4.94
C ASP A 24 14.31 0.99 4.22
N ALA A 25 13.03 1.05 4.58
CA ALA A 25 12.05 2.02 4.10
C ALA A 25 11.63 3.02 5.18
N PHE A 26 12.39 3.14 6.28
CA PHE A 26 12.06 4.01 7.42
C PHE A 26 10.70 3.70 8.08
N LEU A 27 10.24 2.43 8.00
CA LEU A 27 9.00 1.97 8.59
C LEU A 27 9.21 1.33 9.98
N PRO A 28 8.21 1.39 10.88
CA PRO A 28 8.31 0.80 12.20
C PRO A 28 8.38 -0.72 12.14
N LYS A 29 9.27 -1.31 12.95
CA LYS A 29 9.34 -2.75 13.19
C LYS A 29 8.53 -3.11 14.43
N GLN A 30 7.29 -3.56 14.24
CA GLN A 30 6.50 -4.13 15.34
C GLN A 30 7.04 -5.50 15.78
N HIS A 31 7.50 -6.32 14.84
CA HIS A 31 8.16 -7.59 15.10
C HIS A 31 9.38 -7.74 14.18
N VAL A 32 10.37 -8.52 14.63
CA VAL A 32 11.64 -8.76 13.92
C VAL A 32 11.43 -9.31 12.50
N SER A 33 10.37 -10.12 12.31
CA SER A 33 10.07 -10.77 11.03
C SER A 33 8.87 -10.18 10.28
N SER A 34 8.38 -9.01 10.67
CA SER A 34 7.29 -8.36 9.92
C SER A 34 7.84 -7.73 8.64
N ALA A 35 7.21 -8.03 7.51
CA ALA A 35 7.41 -7.35 6.24
C ALA A 35 6.23 -6.42 5.93
N PHE A 36 6.46 -5.46 5.05
CA PHE A 36 5.41 -4.65 4.43
C PHE A 36 5.31 -4.99 2.95
N VAL A 37 4.09 -4.97 2.44
CA VAL A 37 3.82 -5.00 1.00
C VAL A 37 2.87 -3.89 0.64
N PHE A 38 3.23 -3.13 -0.39
CA PHE A 38 2.45 -2.03 -0.92
C PHE A 38 2.03 -2.35 -2.34
N VAL A 39 0.77 -2.12 -2.67
CA VAL A 39 0.23 -2.39 -4.01
C VAL A 39 0.59 -1.26 -4.97
N LYS A 40 0.94 -1.61 -6.21
CA LYS A 40 1.27 -0.65 -7.28
C LYS A 40 0.01 -0.15 -8.01
N GLU A 41 0.15 0.98 -8.71
CA GLU A 41 -0.84 1.50 -9.68
C GLU A 41 -2.22 1.78 -9.07
N ASP A 42 -3.29 1.14 -9.56
CA ASP A 42 -4.68 1.27 -9.10
C ASP A 42 -5.19 -0.01 -8.40
N LYS A 43 -4.32 -1.00 -8.20
CA LYS A 43 -4.69 -2.30 -7.63
C LYS A 43 -4.93 -2.21 -6.12
N PHE A 44 -5.67 -3.17 -5.59
CA PHE A 44 -5.97 -3.30 -4.16
C PHE A 44 -6.03 -4.77 -3.73
N PHE A 45 -5.88 -5.02 -2.44
CA PHE A 45 -6.13 -6.35 -1.89
C PHE A 45 -7.62 -6.58 -1.68
N ALA A 46 -8.15 -7.65 -2.27
CA ALA A 46 -9.47 -8.19 -1.96
C ALA A 46 -9.33 -9.38 -0.99
N TYR A 47 -10.32 -9.54 -0.11
CA TYR A 47 -10.37 -10.69 0.79
C TYR A 47 -10.94 -11.91 0.06
N PRO A 48 -10.37 -13.11 0.26
CA PRO A 48 -10.89 -14.33 -0.35
C PRO A 48 -12.33 -14.62 0.11
N ASN A 49 -12.60 -14.43 1.39
CA ASN A 49 -13.95 -14.52 1.94
C ASN A 49 -14.81 -13.41 1.34
N ASN A 50 -15.90 -13.78 0.68
CA ASN A 50 -16.81 -12.86 0.01
C ASN A 50 -16.13 -11.92 -1.02
N PHE A 51 -15.24 -12.49 -1.83
CA PHE A 51 -14.46 -11.76 -2.84
C PHE A 51 -15.30 -10.81 -3.71
N ASN A 52 -16.44 -11.27 -4.24
CA ASN A 52 -17.30 -10.48 -5.13
C ASN A 52 -17.84 -9.21 -4.47
N TYR A 53 -18.17 -9.29 -3.17
CA TYR A 53 -18.60 -8.13 -2.39
C TYR A 53 -17.46 -7.11 -2.30
N TYR A 54 -16.27 -7.53 -1.87
CA TYR A 54 -15.15 -6.61 -1.68
C TYR A 54 -14.65 -6.00 -2.98
N VAL A 55 -14.60 -6.77 -4.06
CA VAL A 55 -14.24 -6.24 -5.38
C VAL A 55 -15.24 -5.19 -5.81
N SER A 56 -16.55 -5.47 -5.73
CA SER A 56 -17.59 -4.52 -6.11
C SER A 56 -17.58 -3.27 -5.22
N TYR A 57 -17.30 -3.45 -3.92
CA TYR A 57 -17.28 -2.38 -2.94
C TYR A 57 -16.10 -1.41 -3.13
N TYR A 58 -14.91 -1.91 -3.50
CA TYR A 58 -13.72 -1.06 -3.67
C TYR A 58 -13.50 -0.59 -5.11
N ARG A 59 -14.02 -1.29 -6.11
CA ARG A 59 -13.83 -0.92 -7.52
C ARG A 59 -14.44 0.46 -7.79
N ASN A 60 -13.73 1.28 -8.58
CA ASN A 60 -14.10 2.65 -8.94
C ASN A 60 -14.27 3.60 -7.74
N THR A 61 -13.71 3.24 -6.58
CA THR A 61 -13.63 4.14 -5.43
C THR A 61 -12.21 4.63 -5.25
N PHE A 62 -12.04 5.77 -4.58
CA PHE A 62 -10.72 6.24 -4.20
C PHE A 62 -10.13 5.34 -3.11
N GLN A 63 -9.02 4.68 -3.41
CA GLN A 63 -8.28 3.84 -2.48
C GLN A 63 -6.87 4.40 -2.31
N HIS A 64 -6.34 4.35 -1.09
CA HIS A 64 -5.04 4.90 -0.74
C HIS A 64 -4.23 3.96 0.16
N GLY A 65 -2.97 4.32 0.40
CA GLY A 65 -1.96 3.53 1.09
C GLY A 65 -1.17 2.59 0.17
N GLY A 66 -1.20 2.81 -1.14
CA GLY A 66 -0.40 2.10 -2.14
C GLY A 66 0.85 2.89 -2.54
N LEU A 67 1.43 2.54 -3.69
CA LEU A 67 2.55 3.25 -4.31
C LEU A 67 2.18 3.76 -5.70
N SER A 68 0.98 4.32 -5.89
CA SER A 68 0.64 4.99 -7.15
C SER A 68 1.44 6.29 -7.29
N LEU A 69 1.60 6.80 -8.51
CA LEU A 69 2.33 8.06 -8.73
C LEU A 69 1.62 9.23 -8.03
N GLU A 70 0.30 9.21 -8.01
CA GLU A 70 -0.54 10.20 -7.34
C GLU A 70 -0.36 10.19 -5.82
N GLU A 71 -0.02 9.04 -5.24
CA GLU A 71 0.27 8.91 -3.81
C GLU A 71 1.71 9.33 -3.47
N MET A 72 2.65 9.13 -4.39
CA MET A 72 4.07 9.38 -4.16
C MET A 72 4.52 10.81 -4.53
N ILE A 73 3.89 11.44 -5.52
CA ILE A 73 4.22 12.79 -5.97
C ILE A 73 3.33 13.78 -5.23
N ILE A 74 3.89 14.44 -4.22
CA ILE A 74 3.18 15.44 -3.43
C ILE A 74 3.53 16.84 -3.95
N PRO A 75 2.57 17.60 -4.51
CA PRO A 75 2.82 19.00 -4.86
C PRO A 75 3.03 19.80 -3.58
N PHE A 76 4.04 20.68 -3.57
CA PHE A 76 4.28 21.60 -2.46
C PHE A 76 4.49 23.02 -2.99
N ILE A 77 4.18 24.00 -2.14
CA ILE A 77 4.40 25.42 -2.41
C ILE A 77 5.11 26.07 -1.23
N THR A 78 5.86 27.12 -1.50
CA THR A 78 6.51 27.96 -0.50
C THR A 78 5.94 29.36 -0.56
N LEU A 79 5.53 29.91 0.59
CA LEU A 79 4.97 31.26 0.69
C LEU A 79 5.98 32.17 1.41
N SER A 80 6.02 33.44 1.00
CA SER A 80 6.76 34.49 1.71
C SER A 80 5.82 35.65 2.04
N ALA A 81 6.02 36.27 3.20
CA ALA A 81 5.28 37.47 3.59
C ALA A 81 5.69 38.63 2.69
N LYS A 82 4.72 39.51 2.39
CA LYS A 82 4.94 40.70 1.58
C LYS A 82 5.42 41.87 2.44
#